data_AF-A0A1I7LKJ0-F1
#
_entry.id   AF-A0A1I7LKJ0-F1
#
_cell.length_a   1.000
_cell.length_b   1.000
_cell.length_c   1.000
_cell.angle_alpha   90.00
_cell.angle_beta   90.00
_cell.angle_gamma   90.00
#
_symmetry.space_group_name_H-M   'P 1'
#
loop_
_entity.id
_entity.type
_entity.pdbx_description
1 polymer ?
#
loop_
_entity_poly.entity_id
_entity_poly.type
_entity_poly.pdbx_seq_one_letter_code
_entity_poly.pdbx_strand_id
1 'polypeptide(L)'
;MRFRFLVAAGTASLCASVATIAEVQAGAFGLREQSTQAQGLAFAGAASGSGGVSSMFWNPATITMNPGFVAEQNFTYIGLSSEIRPAPGTNSGFARLGGSGELGQGALVPAGATSYQLNDRLWLGLSTGAPFGLVTKP
;
A
#
# COMPACT_ATOMS: atom_id res chain seq x y z
N MET A 1 23.27 15.97 44.28
CA MET A 1 23.48 15.20 43.03
C MET A 1 22.51 13.99 42.98
N ARG A 2 21.23 14.16 42.64
CA ARG A 2 20.28 13.04 42.43
C ARG A 2 19.11 13.45 41.51
N PHE A 3 19.34 13.49 40.18
CA PHE A 3 18.28 13.71 39.18
C PHE A 3 18.46 12.83 37.91
N ARG A 4 19.21 11.73 37.98
CA ARG A 4 19.57 10.90 36.80
C ARG A 4 18.75 9.63 36.61
N PHE A 5 17.78 9.32 37.47
CA PHE A 5 17.01 8.06 37.40
C PHE A 5 15.64 8.17 36.70
N LEU A 6 15.06 9.37 36.59
CA LEU A 6 13.74 9.54 35.93
C LEU A 6 13.81 9.51 34.39
N VAL A 7 14.93 9.91 33.80
CA VAL A 7 15.11 9.90 32.34
C VAL A 7 15.23 8.47 31.79
N ALA A 8 15.83 7.55 32.54
CA ALA A 8 15.98 6.15 32.15
C ALA A 8 14.66 5.34 32.24
N ALA A 9 13.78 5.70 33.18
CA ALA A 9 12.48 5.05 33.32
C ALA A 9 11.50 5.45 32.19
N GLY A 10 11.58 6.69 31.71
CA GLY A 10 10.74 7.19 30.62
C GLY A 10 11.11 6.65 29.23
N THR A 11 12.39 6.37 28.98
CA THR A 11 12.82 5.72 27.72
C THR A 11 12.48 4.23 27.68
N ALA A 12 12.55 3.55 28.84
CA ALA A 12 12.18 2.13 28.93
C ALA A 12 10.68 1.89 28.70
N SER A 13 9.80 2.78 29.17
CA SER A 13 8.36 2.66 28.96
C SER A 13 7.93 2.95 27.51
N LEU A 14 8.62 3.86 26.80
CA LEU A 14 8.40 4.12 25.38
C LEU A 14 8.86 2.93 24.51
N CYS A 15 9.98 2.29 24.85
CA CYS A 15 10.44 1.08 24.15
C CYS A 15 9.51 -0.13 24.40
N ALA A 16 8.92 -0.23 25.59
CA ALA A 16 7.99 -1.32 25.93
C ALA A 16 6.65 -1.21 25.19
N SER A 17 6.17 0.01 24.88
CA SER A 17 4.93 0.20 24.12
C SER A 17 5.08 -0.03 22.62
N VAL A 18 6.29 0.12 22.06
CA VAL A 18 6.57 -0.23 20.65
C VAL A 18 6.59 -1.75 20.44
N ALA A 19 6.94 -2.53 21.47
CA ALA A 19 7.01 -3.98 21.40
C ALA A 19 5.64 -4.68 21.31
N THR A 20 4.54 -3.96 21.57
CA THR A 20 3.16 -4.50 21.52
C THR A 20 2.37 -4.04 20.30
N ILE A 21 3.01 -3.41 19.31
CA ILE A 21 2.37 -3.09 18.03
C ILE A 21 2.12 -4.42 17.31
N ALA A 22 0.91 -4.95 17.45
CA ALA A 22 0.43 -5.99 16.56
C ALA A 22 0.49 -5.43 15.13
N GLU A 23 1.09 -6.18 14.20
CA GLU A 23 1.07 -5.82 12.79
C GLU A 23 -0.38 -5.82 12.29
N VAL A 24 -0.95 -4.63 12.12
CA VAL A 24 -2.27 -4.48 11.51
C VAL A 24 -2.07 -4.50 9.99
N GLN A 25 -2.28 -5.67 9.38
CA GLN A 25 -2.35 -5.80 7.92
C GLN A 25 -3.65 -5.20 7.39
N ALA A 26 -3.64 -3.89 7.18
CA ALA A 26 -4.71 -3.13 6.53
C ALA A 26 -4.37 -2.96 5.04
N GLY A 27 -4.59 -4.02 4.26
CA GLY A 27 -4.40 -4.03 2.81
C GLY A 27 -5.56 -4.68 2.07
N ALA A 28 -6.04 -5.82 2.56
CA ALA A 28 -7.15 -6.61 2.00
C ALA A 28 -7.17 -6.57 0.46
N PHE A 29 -8.14 -5.88 -0.13
CA PHE A 29 -8.32 -5.77 -1.57
C PHE A 29 -7.94 -4.39 -2.14
N GLY A 30 -7.41 -3.48 -1.32
CA GLY A 30 -7.03 -2.14 -1.73
C GLY A 30 -5.66 -2.13 -2.41
N LEU A 31 -5.64 -1.72 -3.68
CA LEU A 31 -4.41 -1.66 -4.48
C LEU A 31 -3.78 -0.27 -4.37
N ARG A 32 -2.47 -0.23 -4.11
CA ARG A 32 -1.71 1.02 -3.98
C ARG A 32 -0.90 1.37 -5.21
N GLU A 33 -0.90 0.49 -6.21
CA GLU A 33 -0.09 0.47 -7.42
C GLU A 33 -0.52 1.53 -8.46
N GLN A 34 -0.58 2.79 -8.01
CA GLN A 34 -0.95 3.94 -8.84
C GLN A 34 0.28 4.64 -9.45
N SER A 35 1.46 4.42 -8.85
CA SER A 35 2.74 4.98 -9.28
C SER A 35 3.88 4.02 -8.97
N THR A 36 4.71 3.73 -9.97
CA THR A 36 5.95 2.96 -9.78
C THR A 36 6.96 3.73 -8.93
N GLN A 37 6.97 5.06 -9.02
CA GLN A 37 7.81 5.91 -8.18
C GLN A 37 7.39 5.81 -6.71
N ALA A 38 6.10 5.93 -6.41
CA ALA A 38 5.60 5.75 -5.05
C ALA A 38 5.84 4.32 -4.55
N GLN A 39 5.68 3.32 -5.42
CA GLN A 39 5.94 1.91 -5.08
C GLN A 39 7.39 1.69 -4.65
N GLY A 40 8.37 2.31 -5.32
CA GLY A 40 9.78 2.27 -4.92
C GLY A 40 10.05 2.89 -3.54
N LEU A 41 9.15 3.75 -3.06
CA LEU A 41 9.18 4.39 -1.74
C LEU A 41 8.26 3.70 -0.72
N ALA A 42 7.76 2.49 -1.02
CA ALA A 42 6.75 1.81 -0.21
C ALA A 42 5.50 2.68 0.06
N PHE A 43 5.16 3.54 -0.90
CA PHE A 43 4.07 4.52 -0.86
C PHE A 43 4.24 5.61 0.21
N ALA A 44 5.43 5.77 0.78
CA ALA A 44 5.73 6.85 1.70
C ALA A 44 5.58 8.21 1.00
N GLY A 45 4.71 9.07 1.54
CA GLY A 45 4.45 10.39 0.96
C GLY A 45 3.65 10.40 -0.35
N ALA A 46 2.95 9.30 -0.69
CA ALA A 46 2.21 9.22 -1.96
C ALA A 46 1.12 10.30 -2.11
N ALA A 47 0.58 10.79 -0.99
CA ALA A 47 -0.37 11.91 -0.96
C ALA A 47 0.30 13.31 -0.90
N SER A 48 1.62 13.38 -0.82
CA SER A 48 2.42 14.60 -0.71
C SER A 48 3.42 14.76 -1.86
N GLY A 49 3.20 14.08 -2.99
CA GLY A 49 3.97 14.25 -4.22
C GLY A 49 5.07 13.21 -4.47
N SER A 50 5.25 12.22 -3.60
CA SER A 50 6.33 11.23 -3.79
C SER A 50 6.13 10.31 -4.99
N GLY A 51 4.89 10.17 -5.46
CA GLY A 51 4.53 9.43 -6.68
C GLY A 51 4.44 10.30 -7.92
N GLY A 52 5.07 11.48 -7.93
CA GLY A 52 5.03 12.39 -9.08
C GLY A 52 3.62 12.87 -9.40
N VAL A 53 3.28 12.93 -10.70
CA VAL A 53 1.95 13.34 -11.17
C VAL A 53 0.86 12.36 -10.71
N SER A 54 1.18 11.08 -10.59
CA SER A 54 0.28 10.03 -10.09
C SER A 54 -0.10 10.16 -8.62
N SER A 55 0.59 11.01 -7.86
CA SER A 55 0.17 11.40 -6.49
C SER A 55 -1.23 12.01 -6.46
N MET A 56 -1.74 12.52 -7.59
CA MET A 56 -3.10 13.07 -7.71
C MET A 56 -4.20 12.06 -7.37
N PHE A 57 -3.94 10.76 -7.54
CA PHE A 57 -4.89 9.71 -7.15
C PHE A 57 -5.18 9.77 -5.64
N TRP A 58 -4.14 10.02 -4.84
CA TRP A 58 -4.25 10.09 -3.38
C TRP A 58 -4.66 11.47 -2.90
N ASN A 59 -4.16 12.52 -3.55
CA ASN A 59 -4.44 13.91 -3.20
C ASN A 59 -4.40 14.79 -4.46
N PRO A 60 -5.55 15.21 -5.00
CA PRO A 60 -5.60 16.03 -6.20
C PRO A 60 -4.81 17.35 -6.10
N ALA A 61 -4.60 17.89 -4.88
CA ALA A 61 -3.83 19.13 -4.70
C ALA A 61 -2.36 19.00 -5.12
N THR A 62 -1.79 17.80 -5.14
CA THR A 62 -0.40 17.59 -5.61
C THR A 62 -0.24 17.88 -7.10
N ILE A 63 -1.33 18.06 -7.85
CA ILE A 63 -1.27 18.43 -9.27
C ILE A 63 -0.53 19.75 -9.49
N THR A 64 -0.58 20.68 -8.54
CA THR A 64 0.09 21.98 -8.63
C THR A 64 1.62 21.88 -8.52
N MET A 65 2.14 20.73 -8.11
CA MET A 65 3.58 20.45 -8.06
C MET A 65 4.16 20.09 -9.46
N ASN A 66 3.29 19.90 -10.46
CA ASN A 66 3.64 19.48 -11.81
C ASN A 66 3.22 20.55 -12.83
N PRO A 67 3.98 21.65 -12.99
CA PRO A 67 3.65 22.73 -13.91
C PRO A 67 3.72 22.28 -15.38
N GLY A 68 2.88 22.88 -16.23
CA GLY A 68 2.78 22.56 -17.65
C GLY A 68 1.96 21.29 -17.95
N PHE A 69 2.39 20.52 -18.95
CA PHE A 69 1.79 19.25 -19.33
C PHE A 69 2.69 18.10 -18.88
N VAL A 70 2.18 17.21 -18.03
CA VAL A 70 2.90 16.05 -17.52
C VAL A 70 2.04 14.81 -17.66
N ALA A 71 2.59 13.73 -18.19
CA ALA A 71 1.90 12.46 -18.34
C ALA A 71 2.80 11.30 -17.89
N GLU A 72 2.19 10.32 -17.24
CA GLU A 72 2.85 9.14 -16.68
C GLU A 72 1.99 7.90 -16.94
N GLN A 73 2.64 6.79 -17.30
CA GLN A 73 2.04 5.46 -17.31
C GLN A 73 2.89 4.51 -16.48
N ASN A 74 2.21 3.65 -15.72
CA ASN A 74 2.76 2.71 -14.78
C ASN A 74 2.20 1.32 -15.05
N PHE A 75 3.07 0.33 -14.96
CA PHE A 75 2.69 -1.08 -15.06
C PHE A 75 3.33 -1.81 -13.89
N THR A 76 2.51 -2.29 -12.96
CA THR A 76 2.98 -3.03 -11.79
C THR A 76 2.49 -4.46 -11.85
N TYR A 77 3.40 -5.41 -11.65
CA TYR A 77 3.06 -6.81 -11.46
C TYR A 77 2.95 -7.15 -9.97
N ILE A 78 1.81 -7.70 -9.55
CA ILE A 78 1.56 -8.18 -8.19
C ILE A 78 1.65 -9.70 -8.22
N GLY A 79 2.70 -10.25 -7.62
CA GLY A 79 2.88 -11.70 -7.42
C GLY A 79 2.35 -12.14 -6.07
N LEU A 80 1.04 -12.41 -5.96
CA LEU A 80 0.43 -12.89 -4.72
C LEU A 80 0.80 -14.35 -4.47
N SER A 81 1.15 -14.67 -3.21
CA SER A 81 1.28 -16.05 -2.72
C SER A 81 0.46 -16.20 -1.43
N SER A 82 -0.35 -17.24 -1.35
CA SER A 82 -1.24 -17.54 -0.22
C SER A 82 -1.57 -19.02 -0.14
N GLU A 83 -1.60 -19.58 1.06
CA GLU A 83 -1.94 -20.98 1.32
C GLU A 83 -2.87 -21.05 2.55
N ILE A 84 -3.91 -21.89 2.48
CA ILE A 84 -4.75 -22.22 3.63
C ILE A 84 -4.24 -23.53 4.24
N ARG A 85 -3.81 -23.44 5.50
CA ARG A 85 -3.40 -24.57 6.33
C ARG A 85 -4.45 -24.85 7.40
N PRO A 86 -5.37 -25.80 7.17
CA PRO A 86 -6.43 -26.09 8.13
C PRO A 86 -5.86 -26.73 9.39
N ALA A 87 -6.34 -26.29 10.56
CA ALA A 87 -6.14 -27.01 11.81
C ALA A 87 -7.01 -28.29 11.82
N PRO A 88 -6.63 -29.34 12.58
CA PRO A 88 -7.45 -30.52 12.73
C PRO A 88 -8.87 -30.15 13.20
N GLY A 89 -9.86 -30.41 12.37
CA GLY A 89 -11.27 -30.19 12.70
C GLY A 89 -11.76 -31.19 13.75
N THR A 90 -12.86 -30.87 14.42
CA THR A 90 -13.53 -31.77 15.37
C THR A 90 -14.20 -32.97 14.68
N ASN A 91 -14.41 -32.89 13.36
CA ASN A 91 -14.96 -33.96 12.55
C ASN A 91 -13.83 -34.71 11.81
N SER A 92 -13.65 -35.99 12.15
CA SER A 92 -12.62 -36.87 11.59
C SER A 92 -12.75 -37.11 10.08
N GLY A 93 -13.94 -36.90 9.49
CA GLY A 93 -14.15 -36.99 8.04
C GLY A 93 -13.43 -35.90 7.24
N PHE A 94 -13.18 -34.73 7.84
CA PHE A 94 -12.45 -33.63 7.20
C PHE A 94 -10.95 -33.67 7.43
N ALA A 95 -10.45 -34.58 8.28
CA ALA A 95 -9.01 -34.74 8.52
C ALA A 95 -8.22 -35.17 7.27
N ARG A 96 -8.92 -35.65 6.23
CA ARG A 96 -8.33 -36.02 4.93
C ARG A 96 -8.30 -34.87 3.91
N LEU A 97 -9.03 -33.77 4.17
CA LEU A 97 -8.96 -32.56 3.36
C LEU A 97 -7.68 -31.82 3.76
N GLY A 98 -6.61 -31.98 2.97
CA GLY A 98 -5.32 -31.35 3.21
C GLY A 98 -5.35 -29.82 3.04
N GLY A 99 -4.16 -29.20 3.00
CA GLY A 99 -4.02 -27.77 2.70
C GLY A 99 -4.49 -27.42 1.29
N SER A 100 -4.79 -26.15 1.05
CA SER A 100 -5.28 -25.68 -0.25
C SER A 100 -4.25 -25.69 -1.37
N GLY A 101 -2.95 -25.77 -1.03
CA GLY A 101 -1.88 -25.39 -1.96
C GLY A 101 -1.84 -23.88 -2.21
N GLU A 102 -1.09 -23.47 -3.22
CA GLU A 102 -0.93 -22.06 -3.63
C GLU A 102 -2.22 -21.53 -4.25
N LEU A 103 -2.81 -20.50 -3.62
CA LEU A 103 -4.05 -19.86 -4.02
C LEU A 103 -3.84 -18.53 -4.73
N GLY A 104 -2.66 -17.94 -4.56
CA GLY A 104 -2.31 -16.63 -5.08
C GLY A 104 -2.18 -16.65 -6.60
N GLN A 105 -2.85 -15.71 -7.25
CA GLN A 105 -2.68 -15.50 -8.69
C GLN A 105 -2.01 -14.17 -8.95
N GLY A 106 -0.95 -14.21 -9.76
CA GLY A 106 -0.28 -13.00 -10.22
C GLY A 106 -1.17 -12.17 -11.14
N ALA A 107 -1.13 -10.84 -10.99
CA ALA A 107 -1.89 -9.92 -11.83
C ALA A 107 -1.05 -8.71 -12.24
N LEU A 108 -1.28 -8.20 -13.45
CA LEU A 108 -0.72 -6.93 -13.92
C LEU A 108 -1.73 -5.81 -13.67
N VAL A 109 -1.29 -4.74 -13.02
CA VAL A 109 -2.09 -3.56 -12.70
C VAL A 109 -1.53 -2.37 -13.48
N PRO A 110 -2.23 -1.92 -14.54
CA PRO A 110 -1.90 -0.67 -15.20
C PRO A 110 -2.44 0.52 -14.41
N ALA A 111 -1.66 1.58 -14.32
CA ALA A 111 -2.07 2.87 -13.80
C ALA A 111 -1.45 3.99 -14.62
N GLY A 112 -1.96 5.20 -14.47
CA GLY A 112 -1.48 6.36 -15.19
C GLY A 112 -2.08 7.65 -14.67
N ALA A 113 -1.40 8.75 -14.93
CA ALA A 113 -1.90 10.07 -14.61
C ALA A 113 -1.42 11.08 -15.64
N THR A 114 -2.24 12.10 -15.88
CA THR A 114 -1.94 13.20 -16.78
C THR A 114 -2.42 14.49 -16.15
N SER A 115 -1.57 15.51 -16.12
CA SER A 115 -1.90 16.85 -15.66
C SER A 115 -1.67 17.87 -16.78
N TYR A 116 -2.56 18.86 -16.83
CA TYR A 116 -2.44 20.01 -17.71
C TYR A 116 -2.74 21.30 -16.96
N GLN A 117 -1.76 22.18 -16.87
CA GLN A 117 -1.90 23.51 -16.30
C GLN A 117 -2.55 24.46 -17.31
N LEU A 118 -3.78 24.90 -17.02
CA LEU A 118 -4.49 25.88 -17.86
C LEU A 118 -4.00 27.30 -17.61
N ASN A 119 -3.70 27.63 -16.35
CA ASN A 119 -3.15 28.92 -15.92
C ASN A 119 -2.49 28.77 -14.53
N ASP A 120 -2.06 29.89 -13.93
CA ASP A 120 -1.38 29.91 -12.63
C ASP A 120 -2.23 29.45 -11.44
N ARG A 121 -3.53 29.19 -11.64
CA ARG A 121 -4.49 28.85 -10.58
C ARG A 121 -5.37 27.64 -10.89
N LEU A 122 -5.32 27.12 -12.12
CA LEU A 122 -6.21 26.05 -12.58
C LEU A 122 -5.43 24.95 -13.30
N TRP A 123 -5.64 23.73 -12.84
CA TRP A 123 -5.09 22.50 -13.40
C TRP A 123 -6.22 21.53 -13.71
N LEU A 124 -6.07 20.80 -14.80
CA LEU A 124 -6.88 19.64 -15.14
C LEU A 124 -6.04 18.38 -14.93
N GLY A 125 -6.63 17.39 -14.26
CA GLY A 125 -5.98 16.11 -13.99
C GLY A 125 -6.86 14.96 -14.44
N LEU A 126 -6.24 13.93 -15.00
CA LEU A 126 -6.84 12.63 -15.27
C LEU A 126 -5.97 11.57 -14.62
N SER A 127 -6.54 10.70 -13.81
CA SER A 127 -5.87 9.52 -13.26
C SER A 127 -6.66 8.27 -13.62
N THR A 128 -5.94 7.23 -14.01
CA THR A 128 -6.48 5.92 -14.38
C THR A 128 -5.74 4.85 -13.59
N GLY A 129 -6.44 3.83 -13.13
CA GLY A 129 -5.84 2.74 -12.37
C GLY A 129 -6.92 1.90 -11.71
N ALA A 130 -6.50 0.88 -10.96
CA ALA A 130 -7.40 0.04 -10.19
C ALA A 130 -7.26 0.40 -8.69
N PRO A 131 -8.31 0.92 -8.01
CA PRO A 131 -8.27 1.16 -6.58
C PRO A 131 -8.42 -0.13 -5.74
N PHE A 132 -9.02 -1.17 -6.33
CA PHE A 132 -9.26 -2.45 -5.67
C PHE A 132 -9.03 -3.63 -6.63
N GLY A 133 -8.62 -4.76 -6.08
CA GLY A 133 -8.49 -6.01 -6.82
C GLY A 133 -7.89 -7.13 -5.96
N LEU A 134 -8.37 -8.36 -6.19
CA LEU A 134 -7.80 -9.59 -5.68
C LEU A 134 -8.26 -10.75 -6.56
N VAL A 135 -7.37 -11.68 -6.86
CA VAL A 135 -7.70 -12.93 -7.54
C VAL A 135 -7.07 -14.09 -6.77
N THR A 136 -7.90 -15.05 -6.40
CA THR A 136 -7.46 -16.31 -5.78
C THR A 136 -8.14 -17.48 -6.46
N LYS A 137 -7.42 -18.60 -6.61
CA LYS A 137 -7.95 -19.81 -7.23
C LYS A 137 -7.44 -21.05 -6.48
N PRO A 138 -8.35 -21.89 -5.94
CA PRO A 138 -8.00 -23.20 -5.41
C PRO A 138 -7.72 -24.23 -6.50
#